data_AF-A0A2V9I7X8-F1
#
_entry.id   AF-A0A2V9I7X8-F1
#
_cell.length_a   1.000
_cell.length_b   1.000
_cell.length_c   1.000
_cell.angle_alpha   90.00
_cell.angle_beta   90.00
_cell.angle_gamma   90.00
#
_symmetry.space_group_name_H-M   'P 1'
#
loop_
_entity.id
_entity.type
_entity.pdbx_description
1 polymer ?
#
loop_
_entity_poly.entity_id
_entity_poly.type
_entity_poly.pdbx_seq_one_letter_code
_entity_poly.pdbx_strand_id
1 'polypeptide(L)'
;MSVREFHCKRLTASEAGDYFQVLFEGTPDSDEGYVLVQRQFESPDRGECYVETSDADFCGHFRIRTAQLSKSRFRMAFGDRPVNQITVSFNATDSAYAKAKRVLQIMIPDLELG
;
A
#
# COMPACT_ATOMS: atom_id res chain seq x y z
N MET A 1 -13.46 12.78 -5.70
CA MET A 1 -12.91 11.42 -5.53
C MET A 1 -11.94 11.21 -6.67
N SER A 2 -10.66 11.03 -6.36
CA SER A 2 -9.64 10.78 -7.38
C SER A 2 -9.31 9.30 -7.39
N VAL A 3 -9.20 8.71 -8.57
CA VAL A 3 -8.93 7.27 -8.75
C VAL A 3 -7.69 7.12 -9.59
N ARG A 4 -6.78 6.24 -9.16
CA ARG A 4 -5.55 5.93 -9.89
C ARG A 4 -5.31 4.43 -9.95
N GLU A 5 -4.82 3.97 -11.09
CA GLU A 5 -4.39 2.58 -11.28
C GLU A 5 -2.89 2.54 -11.51
N PHE A 6 -2.23 1.58 -10.86
CA PHE A 6 -0.81 1.31 -11.00
C PHE A 6 -0.62 -0.14 -11.44
N HIS A 7 0.30 -0.33 -12.40
CA HIS A 7 0.69 -1.65 -12.87
C HIS A 7 2.14 -1.88 -12.45
N CYS A 8 2.32 -2.58 -11.33
CA CYS A 8 3.63 -2.89 -10.79
C CYS A 8 3.99 -4.35 -11.12
N LYS A 9 5.27 -4.70 -11.07
CA LYS A 9 5.75 -6.06 -11.34
C LYS A 9 6.11 -6.81 -10.08
N ARG A 10 6.55 -6.07 -9.06
CA ARG A 10 7.10 -6.63 -7.84
C ARG A 10 6.31 -6.18 -6.64
N LEU A 11 6.27 -7.08 -5.66
CA LEU A 11 5.73 -6.85 -4.33
C LEU A 11 6.82 -7.16 -3.32
N THR A 12 7.20 -6.17 -2.52
CA THR A 12 8.13 -6.35 -1.41
C THR A 12 7.52 -5.82 -0.12
N ALA A 13 7.91 -6.43 1.00
CA ALA A 13 7.46 -6.04 2.32
C ALA A 13 8.61 -6.14 3.31
N SER A 14 8.68 -5.20 4.26
CA SER A 14 9.70 -5.17 5.30
C SER A 14 9.12 -4.69 6.62
N GLU A 15 9.81 -5.09 7.68
CA GLU A 15 9.53 -4.69 9.05
C GLU A 15 10.87 -4.46 9.76
N ALA A 16 10.93 -3.44 10.62
CA ALA A 16 12.09 -3.13 11.45
C ALA A 16 11.63 -2.42 12.72
N GLY A 17 11.57 -3.15 13.85
CA GLY A 17 10.98 -2.61 15.08
C GLY A 17 9.51 -2.24 14.85
N ASP A 18 9.16 -0.99 15.12
CA ASP A 18 7.80 -0.44 14.97
C ASP A 18 7.50 0.10 13.56
N TYR A 19 8.42 -0.11 12.61
CA TYR A 19 8.34 0.38 11.24
C TYR A 19 7.92 -0.74 10.29
N PHE A 20 6.83 -0.54 9.57
CA PHE A 20 6.28 -1.52 8.63
C PHE A 20 6.07 -0.86 7.27
N GLN A 21 6.36 -1.60 6.19
CA GLN A 21 6.07 -1.12 4.84
C GLN A 21 5.79 -2.24 3.83
N VAL A 22 5.01 -1.88 2.82
CA VAL A 22 4.83 -2.64 1.59
C VAL A 22 5.07 -1.73 0.39
N LEU A 23 5.93 -2.20 -0.53
CA LEU A 23 6.26 -1.51 -1.78
C LEU A 23 5.82 -2.36 -2.97
N PHE A 24 5.03 -1.75 -3.82
CA PHE A 24 4.72 -2.19 -5.17
C PHE A 24 5.54 -1.34 -6.14
N GLU A 25 6.35 -1.97 -6.98
CA GLU A 25 7.23 -1.26 -7.92
C GLU A 25 7.27 -1.94 -9.29
N GLY A 26 7.50 -1.13 -10.33
CA GLY A 26 7.86 -1.59 -11.66
C GLY A 26 9.25 -2.22 -11.72
N THR A 27 9.74 -2.47 -12.93
CA THR A 27 11.17 -2.77 -13.11
C THR A 27 12.01 -1.49 -13.10
N PRO A 28 13.31 -1.59 -12.72
CA PRO A 28 14.26 -0.51 -13.01
C PRO A 28 14.14 -0.09 -14.48
N ASP A 29 14.23 1.20 -14.75
CA ASP A 29 14.16 1.82 -16.08
C ASP A 29 12.80 1.71 -16.80
N SER A 30 11.73 1.36 -16.09
CA SER A 30 10.36 1.42 -16.64
C SER A 30 9.63 2.66 -16.18
N ASP A 31 8.75 3.19 -17.05
CA ASP A 31 7.76 4.22 -16.69
C ASP A 31 6.62 3.64 -15.80
N GLU A 32 6.75 2.38 -15.36
CA GLU A 32 5.79 1.74 -14.48
C GLU A 32 5.87 2.39 -13.09
N GLY A 33 4.76 2.96 -12.65
CA GLY A 33 4.68 3.65 -11.37
C GLY A 33 4.95 2.75 -10.16
N TYR A 34 5.10 3.38 -8.99
CA TYR A 34 5.25 2.71 -7.71
C TYR A 34 4.17 3.14 -6.73
N VAL A 35 3.93 2.29 -5.74
CA VAL A 35 3.11 2.58 -4.57
C VAL A 35 3.81 2.02 -3.34
N LEU A 36 4.07 2.88 -2.37
CA LEU A 36 4.62 2.56 -1.07
C LEU A 36 3.54 2.88 -0.01
N VAL A 37 3.26 1.91 0.86
CA VAL A 37 2.41 2.09 2.03
C VAL A 37 3.24 1.77 3.26
N GLN A 38 3.34 2.72 4.18
CA GLN A 38 4.10 2.57 5.42
C GLN A 38 3.26 2.96 6.63
N ARG A 39 3.57 2.37 7.77
CA ARG A 39 3.06 2.84 9.06
C ARG A 39 4.12 2.63 10.13
N GLN A 40 4.25 3.65 10.98
CA GLN A 40 5.14 3.65 12.13
C GLN A 40 4.26 3.73 13.38
N PHE A 41 4.39 2.77 14.29
CA PHE A 41 3.55 2.70 15.50
C PHE A 41 4.11 3.52 16.67
N GLU A 42 4.77 4.65 16.38
CA GLU A 42 5.31 5.54 17.41
C GLU A 42 4.19 6.33 18.10
N SER A 43 4.32 6.62 19.40
CA SER A 43 3.29 7.37 20.13
C SER A 43 3.45 8.89 19.91
N PRO A 44 2.43 9.62 19.42
CA PRO A 44 1.09 9.14 19.07
C PRO A 44 0.98 8.61 17.63
N ASP A 45 0.44 7.39 17.46
CA ASP A 45 0.37 6.64 16.18
C ASP A 45 -0.61 7.24 15.15
N ARG A 46 -1.49 8.16 15.57
CA ARG A 46 -2.52 8.88 14.77
C ARG A 46 -3.49 7.98 13.96
N GLY A 47 -3.23 6.68 13.82
CA GLY A 47 -3.99 5.75 13.01
C GLY A 47 -3.82 5.95 11.51
N GLU A 48 -2.69 6.50 11.07
CA GLU A 48 -2.47 6.91 9.68
C GLU A 48 -1.37 6.06 9.02
N CYS A 49 -1.54 5.77 7.75
CA CYS A 49 -0.46 5.25 6.90
C CYS A 49 0.14 6.41 6.09
N TYR A 50 1.45 6.42 5.93
CA TYR A 50 2.09 7.17 4.88
C TYR A 50 1.92 6.42 3.55
N VAL A 51 1.39 7.12 2.56
CA VAL A 51 1.21 6.64 1.19
C VAL A 51 2.12 7.48 0.31
N GLU A 52 2.94 6.83 -0.51
CA GLU A 52 3.75 7.49 -1.52
C GLU A 52 3.57 6.77 -2.85
N THR A 53 3.40 7.52 -3.93
CA THR A 53 3.25 6.96 -5.27
C THR A 53 4.01 7.79 -6.29
N SER A 54 4.18 7.25 -7.49
CA SER A 54 4.70 8.02 -8.64
C SER A 54 3.80 9.20 -9.06
N ASP A 55 2.57 9.29 -8.55
CA ASP A 55 1.66 10.42 -8.72
C ASP A 55 1.58 11.21 -7.40
N ALA A 56 2.17 12.42 -7.39
CA ALA A 56 2.34 13.23 -6.19
C ALA A 56 1.00 13.65 -5.55
N ASP A 57 -0.10 13.68 -6.32
CA ASP A 57 -1.43 14.03 -5.81
C ASP A 57 -2.01 12.94 -4.88
N PHE A 58 -1.38 11.75 -4.86
CA PHE A 58 -1.78 10.62 -4.01
C PHE A 58 -0.81 10.39 -2.83
N CYS A 59 0.15 11.29 -2.61
CA CYS A 59 1.14 11.17 -1.53
C CYS A 59 0.71 11.88 -0.24
N GLY A 60 1.06 11.31 0.93
CA GLY A 60 0.80 11.92 2.23
C GLY A 60 0.45 10.94 3.34
N HIS A 61 0.05 11.47 4.50
CA HIS A 61 -0.42 10.68 5.63
C HIS A 61 -1.95 10.62 5.60
N PHE A 62 -2.50 9.40 5.61
CA PHE A 62 -3.93 9.20 5.49
C PHE A 62 -4.44 8.08 6.39
N ARG A 63 -5.65 8.27 6.92
CA ARG A 63 -6.45 7.15 7.40
C ARG A 63 -6.89 6.30 6.22
N ILE A 64 -6.68 5.00 6.33
CA ILE A 64 -7.17 4.02 5.37
C ILE A 64 -8.63 3.72 5.71
N ARG A 65 -9.51 3.85 4.71
CA ARG A 65 -10.96 3.62 4.87
C ARG A 65 -11.35 2.21 4.51
N THR A 66 -10.81 1.71 3.40
CA THR A 66 -10.99 0.33 2.97
C THR A 66 -9.70 -0.14 2.31
N ALA A 67 -9.37 -1.41 2.50
CA ALA A 67 -8.26 -2.05 1.81
C ALA A 67 -8.63 -3.49 1.50
N GLN A 68 -8.30 -3.93 0.29
CA GLN A 68 -8.51 -5.30 -0.15
C GLN A 68 -7.23 -5.82 -0.82
N LEU A 69 -6.77 -6.99 -0.39
CA LEU A 69 -5.64 -7.69 -0.96
C LEU A 69 -6.07 -9.03 -1.55
N SER A 70 -5.68 -9.28 -2.79
CA SER A 70 -5.78 -10.57 -3.48
C SER A 70 -4.41 -10.97 -4.03
N LYS A 71 -4.27 -12.18 -4.58
CA LYS A 71 -2.97 -12.69 -5.07
C LYS A 71 -2.26 -11.82 -6.12
N SER A 72 -2.98 -10.98 -6.86
CA SER A 72 -2.42 -10.16 -7.94
C SER A 72 -2.88 -8.70 -7.92
N ARG A 73 -3.63 -8.30 -6.90
CA ARG A 73 -4.21 -6.95 -6.83
C ARG A 73 -4.39 -6.47 -5.41
N PHE A 74 -4.02 -5.22 -5.17
CA PHE A 74 -4.25 -4.48 -3.93
C PHE A 74 -5.08 -3.24 -4.25
N ARG A 75 -6.17 -3.00 -3.52
CA ARG A 75 -7.03 -1.82 -3.67
C ARG A 75 -7.16 -1.14 -2.34
N MET A 76 -7.10 0.18 -2.33
CA MET A 76 -7.19 0.96 -1.10
C MET A 76 -7.90 2.29 -1.34
N ALA A 77 -8.83 2.64 -0.46
CA ALA A 77 -9.41 3.97 -0.38
C ALA A 77 -8.92 4.68 0.88
N PHE A 78 -8.57 5.95 0.77
CA PHE A 78 -7.94 6.71 1.85
C PHE A 78 -8.22 8.21 1.75
N GLY A 79 -7.98 8.90 2.86
CA GLY A 79 -8.32 10.32 3.01
C GLY A 79 -9.81 10.55 3.30
N ASP A 80 -10.14 11.74 3.80
CA ASP A 80 -11.50 12.07 4.21
C ASP A 80 -12.22 12.98 3.21
N ARG A 81 -11.57 14.05 2.72
CA ARG A 81 -12.10 14.97 1.71
C ARG A 81 -10.95 15.64 0.92
N PRO A 82 -10.72 15.30 -0.36
CA PRO A 82 -11.38 14.24 -1.12
C PRO A 82 -10.98 12.84 -0.64
N VAL A 83 -11.86 11.85 -0.83
CA VAL A 83 -11.47 10.44 -0.75
C VAL A 83 -10.72 10.08 -2.04
N ASN A 84 -9.53 9.51 -1.88
CA ASN A 84 -8.72 8.98 -2.96
C ASN A 84 -8.84 7.45 -2.99
N GLN A 85 -8.66 6.87 -4.17
CA GLN A 85 -8.62 5.43 -4.35
C GLN A 85 -7.46 5.05 -5.27
N ILE A 86 -6.69 4.04 -4.87
CA ILE A 86 -5.71 3.40 -5.73
C ILE A 86 -6.05 1.93 -5.94
N THR A 87 -5.74 1.44 -7.13
CA THR A 87 -5.69 0.00 -7.43
C THR A 87 -4.29 -0.31 -7.97
N VAL A 88 -3.64 -1.31 -7.40
CA VAL A 88 -2.33 -1.78 -7.82
C VAL A 88 -2.45 -3.21 -8.31
N SER A 89 -2.08 -3.44 -9.56
CA SER A 89 -1.88 -4.80 -10.09
C SER A 89 -0.41 -5.19 -9.91
N PHE A 90 -0.15 -6.44 -9.54
CA PHE A 90 1.21 -6.93 -9.31
C PHE A 90 1.34 -8.43 -9.55
N ASN A 91 2.59 -8.88 -9.66
CA ASN A 91 2.96 -10.29 -9.56
C ASN A 91 3.75 -10.52 -8.27
N ALA A 92 3.53 -11.66 -7.63
CA ALA A 92 4.24 -12.03 -6.41
C ALA A 92 4.46 -13.53 -6.38
N THR A 93 5.61 -13.95 -5.83
CA THR A 93 5.77 -15.32 -5.37
C THR A 93 4.88 -15.54 -4.14
N ASP A 94 4.55 -16.81 -3.83
CA ASP A 94 3.76 -17.12 -2.63
C ASP A 94 4.42 -16.58 -1.35
N SER A 95 5.76 -16.61 -1.27
CA SER A 95 6.51 -16.07 -0.13
C SER A 95 6.41 -14.55 -0.02
N ALA A 96 6.53 -13.83 -1.14
CA ALA A 96 6.39 -12.37 -1.17
C ALA A 96 4.96 -11.95 -0.80
N TYR A 97 3.96 -12.64 -1.35
CA TYR A 97 2.56 -12.42 -1.03
C TYR A 97 2.25 -12.67 0.45
N ALA A 98 2.70 -13.81 1.00
CA ALA A 98 2.47 -14.14 2.40
C ALA A 98 3.09 -13.10 3.35
N LYS A 99 4.29 -12.60 3.04
CA LYS A 99 4.94 -11.55 3.82
C LYS A 99 4.16 -10.23 3.73
N ALA A 100 3.82 -9.78 2.53
CA ALA A 100 3.06 -8.54 2.32
C ALA A 100 1.68 -8.59 2.97
N LYS A 101 0.98 -9.72 2.86
CA LYS A 101 -0.29 -9.96 3.56
C LYS A 101 -0.15 -9.73 5.06
N ARG A 102 0.84 -10.38 5.70
CA ARG A 102 1.07 -10.22 7.14
C ARG A 102 1.36 -8.77 7.51
N VAL A 103 2.24 -8.10 6.77
CA VAL A 103 2.60 -6.70 7.04
C VAL A 103 1.42 -5.75 6.83
N LEU A 104 0.62 -5.93 5.78
CA LEU A 104 -0.59 -5.13 5.55
C LEU A 104 -1.65 -5.36 6.63
N GLN A 105 -1.82 -6.59 7.14
CA GLN A 105 -2.74 -6.88 8.24
C GLN A 105 -2.32 -6.19 9.55
N ILE A 106 -1.02 -5.97 9.76
CA ILE A 106 -0.51 -5.20 10.89
C ILE A 106 -0.82 -3.72 10.69
N MET A 107 -0.47 -3.16 9.52
CA MET A 107 -0.66 -1.73 9.23
C MET A 107 -2.14 -1.32 9.11
N ILE A 108 -2.99 -2.22 8.61
CA ILE A 108 -4.39 -1.98 8.24
C ILE A 108 -5.26 -3.09 8.87
N PRO A 109 -5.80 -2.88 10.07
CA PRO A 109 -6.55 -3.91 10.80
C PRO A 109 -7.77 -4.46 10.05
N ASP A 110 -8.45 -3.61 9.28
CA ASP A 110 -9.65 -3.96 8.50
C ASP A 110 -9.32 -4.40 7.06
N LEU A 111 -8.13 -4.97 6.84
CA LEU A 111 -7.75 -5.50 5.52
C LEU A 111 -8.63 -6.69 5.12
N GLU A 112 -9.36 -6.53 4.02
CA GLU A 112 -10.11 -7.61 3.39
C GLU A 112 -9.20 -8.48 2.50
N LEU A 113 -9.48 -9.78 2.46
CA LEU A 113 -8.78 -10.75 1.61
C LEU A 113 -9.72 -11.25 0.53
N GLY A 114 -9.26 -11.19 -0.73
CA GLY A 114 -9.99 -11.69 -1.91
C GLY A 114 -9.29 -12.82 -2.65
#